data_AF-A0A699RSC8-F1
#
_entry.id   AF-A0A699RSC8-F1
#
_cell.length_a   1.000
_cell.length_b   1.000
_cell.length_c   1.000
_cell.angle_alpha   90.00
_cell.angle_beta   90.00
_cell.angle_gamma   90.00
#
_symmetry.space_group_name_H-M   'P 1'
#
loop_
_entity.id
_entity.type
_entity.pdbx_description
1 polymer ?
#
loop_
_entity_poly.entity_id
_entity_poly.type
_entity_poly.pdbx_seq_one_letter_code
_entity_poly.pdbx_strand_id
1 'polypeptide(L)' 'MCTKFISNETEKVDKYISGHPDNIHGNVMAARPKTLDDAIELANDLMDQKPRTYAERQAENKMKLDNNHLA' A
#
# COMPACT_ATOMS: atom_id res chain seq x y z
N MET A 1 -29.26 -11.05 -15.80
CA MET A 1 -27.90 -11.35 -15.32
C MET A 1 -27.12 -10.05 -15.23
N CYS A 2 -26.59 -9.72 -14.05
CA CYS A 2 -26.23 -8.37 -13.60
C CYS A 2 -24.90 -7.81 -14.15
N THR A 3 -24.66 -7.88 -15.47
CA THR A 3 -23.44 -7.34 -16.09
C THR A 3 -23.28 -5.83 -15.87
N LYS A 4 -24.39 -5.08 -15.84
CA LYS A 4 -24.39 -3.62 -15.66
C LYS A 4 -23.82 -3.16 -14.31
N PHE A 5 -24.04 -3.93 -13.24
CA PHE A 5 -23.51 -3.64 -11.91
C PHE A 5 -22.01 -3.95 -11.81
N ILE A 6 -21.59 -5.10 -12.38
CA ILE A 6 -20.19 -5.51 -12.37
C ILE A 6 -19.33 -4.54 -13.21
N SER A 7 -19.80 -4.11 -14.38
CA SER A 7 -19.06 -3.16 -15.22
C SER A 7 -18.79 -1.82 -14.52
N ASN A 8 -19.76 -1.31 -13.75
CA ASN A 8 -19.64 -0.06 -13.01
C ASN A 8 -18.63 -0.15 -11.85
N GLU A 9 -18.55 -1.29 -11.16
CA GLU A 9 -17.51 -1.50 -10.13
C GLU A 9 -16.12 -1.56 -10.74
N THR A 10 -15.91 -2.32 -11.82
CA THR A 10 -14.60 -2.38 -12.47
C THR A 10 -14.13 -1.02 -12.99
N GLU A 11 -15.03 -0.20 -13.53
CA GLU A 11 -14.68 1.17 -13.98
C GLU A 11 -14.28 2.06 -12.80
N LYS A 12 -14.96 1.94 -11.66
CA LYS A 12 -14.60 2.67 -10.43
C LYS A 12 -13.24 2.27 -9.90
N VAL A 13 -12.95 0.96 -9.88
CA VAL A 13 -11.65 0.42 -9.46
C VAL A 13 -10.55 0.93 -10.38
N ASP A 14 -10.72 0.82 -11.70
CA ASP A 14 -9.72 1.25 -12.68
C ASP A 14 -9.41 2.75 -12.56
N LYS A 15 -10.47 3.58 -12.43
CA LYS A 15 -10.33 5.02 -12.22
C LYS A 15 -9.60 5.36 -10.92
N TYR A 16 -9.86 4.63 -9.83
CA TYR A 16 -9.14 4.83 -8.56
C TYR A 16 -7.66 4.47 -8.69
N ILE A 17 -7.36 3.33 -9.34
CA ILE A 17 -5.99 2.88 -9.57
C ILE A 17 -5.24 3.89 -10.43
N SER A 18 -5.83 4.39 -11.52
CA SER A 18 -5.21 5.36 -12.44
C SER A 18 -4.76 6.68 -11.79
N GLY A 19 -5.29 7.01 -10.61
CA GLY A 19 -4.91 8.21 -9.85
C GLY A 19 -3.66 8.03 -8.97
N HIS A 20 -3.13 6.81 -8.85
CA HIS A 20 -1.99 6.53 -8.00
C HIS A 20 -0.64 6.76 -8.68
N PRO A 21 0.38 7.17 -7.93
CA PRO A 21 1.76 7.23 -8.43
C PRO A 21 2.29 5.82 -8.77
N ASP A 22 3.25 5.74 -9.70
CA ASP A 22 3.75 4.49 -10.30
C ASP A 22 4.22 3.45 -9.27
N ASN A 23 4.75 3.92 -8.13
CA ASN A 23 5.21 3.08 -7.03
C ASN A 23 4.09 2.25 -6.36
N ILE A 24 2.85 2.72 -6.42
CA ILE A 24 1.67 2.03 -5.86
C ILE A 24 0.84 1.44 -7.00
N HIS A 25 0.68 2.18 -8.10
CA HIS A 25 -0.13 1.81 -9.26
C HIS A 25 0.17 0.40 -9.77
N GLY A 26 1.45 0.08 -10.03
CA GLY A 26 1.84 -1.24 -10.55
C GLY A 26 1.53 -2.39 -9.59
N ASN A 27 1.72 -2.17 -8.29
CA ASN A 27 1.46 -3.17 -7.25
C ASN A 27 -0.05 -3.41 -7.05
N VAL A 28 -0.84 -2.34 -7.04
CA VAL A 28 -2.30 -2.43 -6.92
C VAL A 28 -2.91 -3.10 -8.16
N MET A 29 -2.44 -2.73 -9.36
CA MET A 29 -2.92 -3.35 -10.61
C MET A 29 -2.57 -4.84 -10.69
N ALA A 30 -1.39 -5.26 -10.20
CA ALA A 30 -0.96 -6.65 -10.18
C ALA A 30 -1.85 -7.53 -9.28
N ALA A 31 -2.37 -6.99 -8.17
CA ALA A 31 -3.27 -7.70 -7.27
C ALA A 31 -4.69 -7.86 -7.82
N ARG A 32 -5.06 -7.11 -8.87
CA ARG A 32 -6.36 -7.16 -9.55
C ARG A 32 -7.55 -7.10 -8.57
N PRO A 33 -7.68 -6.01 -7.79
CA PRO A 33 -8.75 -5.85 -6.81
C PRO A 33 -10.13 -5.97 -7.49
N LYS A 34 -11.09 -6.59 -6.78
CA LYS A 34 -12.43 -6.85 -7.32
C LYS A 34 -13.40 -5.73 -6.95
N THR A 35 -13.17 -5.10 -5.81
CA THR A 35 -13.96 -3.99 -5.29
C THR A 35 -13.11 -2.75 -5.10
N LEU A 36 -13.76 -1.59 -4.97
CA LEU A 36 -13.07 -0.35 -4.66
C LEU A 36 -12.40 -0.39 -3.28
N ASP A 37 -13.05 -1.01 -2.30
CA ASP A 37 -12.51 -1.16 -0.94
C ASP A 37 -11.22 -1.99 -0.93
N ASP A 38 -11.16 -3.08 -1.71
CA ASP A 38 -9.93 -3.88 -1.86
C ASP A 38 -8.76 -3.04 -2.40
N ALA A 39 -9.05 -2.17 -3.38
CA ALA A 39 -8.04 -1.29 -3.96
C ALA A 39 -7.54 -0.24 -2.97
N ILE A 40 -8.44 0.29 -2.12
CA ILE A 40 -8.12 1.26 -1.07
C ILE A 40 -7.27 0.62 0.03
N GLU A 41 -7.66 -0.58 0.50
CA GLU A 41 -6.92 -1.32 1.53
C GLU A 41 -5.48 -1.62 1.06
N LEU A 42 -5.34 -2.11 -0.17
CA LEU A 42 -4.04 -2.44 -0.75
C LEU A 42 -3.16 -1.20 -0.95
N ALA A 43 -3.73 -0.08 -1.40
CA ALA A 43 -3.00 1.17 -1.53
C ALA A 43 -2.52 1.68 -0.15
N ASN A 44 -3.36 1.59 0.87
CA ASN A 44 -3.00 1.96 2.24
C ASN A 44 -1.91 1.06 2.80
N ASP A 45 -2.00 -0.25 2.64
CA ASP A 45 -0.96 -1.19 3.09
C ASP A 45 0.40 -0.89 2.45
N LEU A 46 0.42 -0.56 1.15
CA LEU A 46 1.63 -0.17 0.43
C LEU A 46 2.19 1.17 0.93
N MET A 47 1.33 2.12 1.30
CA MET A 47 1.75 3.37 1.93
C MET A 47 2.28 3.16 3.35
N ASP A 48 1.69 2.23 4.11
CA ASP A 48 2.03 1.94 5.51
C ASP A 48 3.30 1.09 5.66
N GLN A 49 3.67 0.34 4.61
CA GLN A 49 4.88 -0.47 4.60
C GLN A 49 6.17 0.37 4.72
N LYS A 50 6.22 1.53 4.05
CA LYS A 50 7.38 2.44 4.08
C LYS A 50 7.67 3.06 5.45
N PRO A 51 6.69 3.64 6.18
CA PRO A 51 6.93 4.18 7.51
C PRO A 51 7.26 3.08 8.54
N ARG A 52 6.67 1.87 8.43
CA ARG A 52 7.02 0.75 9.33
C ARG A 52 8.49 0.37 9.22
N THR A 53 9.01 0.18 8.00
CA THR A 53 10.43 -0.15 7.82
C THR A 53 11.37 0.96 8.31
N TYR A 54 10.98 2.23 8.18
CA TYR A 54 11.80 3.34 8.68
C TYR A 54 11.78 3.41 10.22
N ALA A 55 10.62 3.21 10.84
CA ALA A 55 10.47 3.18 12.29
C ALA A 55 11.26 2.02 12.90
N GLU A 56 11.21 0.83 12.30
CA GLU A 56 11.97 -0.35 12.74
C GLU A 56 13.48 -0.10 12.65
N ARG A 57 13.98 0.44 11.54
CA ARG A 57 15.41 0.78 11.41
C ARG A 57 15.86 1.85 12.40
N GLN A 58 15.02 2.86 12.68
CA GLN A 58 15.33 3.88 13.68
C GLN A 58 15.38 3.29 15.10
N ALA A 59 14.43 2.41 15.43
CA ALA A 59 14.43 1.71 16.71
C ALA A 59 15.68 0.84 16.86
N GLU A 60 16.05 0.09 15.82
CA GLU A 60 17.26 -0.75 15.82
C GLU A 60 18.55 0.09 15.92
N ASN A 61 18.63 1.21 15.19
CA ASN A 61 19.78 2.12 15.26
C ASN A 61 19.92 2.79 16.63
N LYS A 62 18.80 3.17 17.29
CA LYS A 62 18.83 3.68 18.67
C LYS A 62 19.36 2.63 19.65
N MET A 63 18.93 1.38 19.54
CA MET A 63 19.41 0.29 20.40
C MET A 63 20.91 0.03 20.23
N LYS A 64 21.44 0.21 19.01
CA LYS A 64 22.88 0.10 18.73
C LYS A 64 23.68 1.29 19.24
N LEU A 65 23.12 2.51 19.24
CA LEU A 65 23.78 3.70 19.77
C LEU A 65 24.01 3.60 21.29
N ASP A 66 22.99 3.14 22.04
CA ASP A 66 23.10 3.00 23.50
C ASP A 66 24.14 1.94 23.92
N ASN A 67 24.31 0.87 23.13
CA ASN A 67 25.33 -0.16 23.40
C ASN A 67 26.77 0.32 23.13
N ASN A 68 26.96 1.36 22.33
CA ASN A 68 28.30 1.91 22.05
C ASN A 68 28.72 3.01 23.04
N HIS A 69 27.84 3.44 23.95
CA HIS A 69 28.13 4.48 24.96
C HIS A 69 28.45 3.90 26.35
N LEU A 70 28.59 2.57 26.45
CA LEU A 70 28.90 1.81 27.67
C LEU A 70 30.29 1.10 27.62
N ALA A 71 31.15 1.46 26.65
CA ALA A 71 32.53 0.99 26.56
C ALA A 71 33.52 2.09 26.95
#